data_AF-A0A7J2MER2-F1
#
_entry.id   AF-A0A7J2MER2-F1
#
_cell.length_a   1.000
_cell.length_b   1.000
_cell.length_c   1.000
_cell.angle_alpha   90.00
_cell.angle_beta   90.00
_cell.angle_gamma   90.00
#
_symmetry.space_group_name_H-M   'P 1'
#
loop_
_entity.id
_entity.type
_entity.pdbx_description
1 polymer ?
#
loop_
_entity_poly.entity_id
_entity_poly.type
_entity_poly.pdbx_seq_one_letter_code
_entity_poly.pdbx_strand_id
1 'polypeptide(L)'
;KLFDDAEATIAKLADCADLYIASGDSMRNLSILAGRLKIPQDHVVPVATPHIKERLILDLKKTYDTVVMVGDEINDLRAIRAADVGVLTMQQCSDKLQKLCDSADILIPDISSLPDVIRDVKLSKPLSRCLTSRASATSPRQKAS
;
A
#
# COMPACT_ATOMS: atom_id res chain seq x y z
N LYS A 1 11.28 5.89 -17.73
CA LYS A 1 11.93 4.56 -17.86
C LYS A 1 11.57 3.80 -16.59
N LEU A 2 11.03 2.57 -16.64
CA LEU A 2 10.91 1.77 -15.42
C LEU A 2 12.31 1.35 -14.96
N PHE A 3 12.49 1.22 -13.66
CA PHE A 3 13.64 0.53 -13.10
C PHE A 3 13.53 -0.97 -13.37
N ASP A 4 14.68 -1.61 -13.59
CA ASP A 4 14.73 -3.01 -14.02
C ASP A 4 14.02 -3.95 -13.01
N ASP A 5 14.04 -3.60 -11.73
CA ASP A 5 13.42 -4.38 -10.64
C ASP A 5 11.95 -4.06 -10.36
N ALA A 6 11.39 -3.02 -10.99
CA ALA A 6 10.04 -2.56 -10.68
C ALA A 6 8.97 -3.60 -11.07
N GLU A 7 9.07 -4.20 -12.26
CA GLU A 7 8.09 -5.21 -12.71
C GLU A 7 8.12 -6.46 -11.83
N ALA A 8 9.32 -6.96 -11.52
CA ALA A 8 9.49 -8.15 -10.68
C ALA A 8 8.99 -7.91 -9.25
N THR A 9 9.26 -6.73 -8.70
CA THR A 9 8.78 -6.32 -7.38
C THR A 9 7.26 -6.24 -7.33
N ILE A 10 6.67 -5.52 -8.29
CA ILE A 10 5.22 -5.35 -8.36
C ILE A 10 4.51 -6.69 -8.56
N ALA A 11 5.07 -7.60 -9.36
CA ALA A 11 4.55 -8.95 -9.51
C ALA A 11 4.51 -9.72 -8.18
N LYS A 12 5.56 -9.64 -7.35
CA LYS A 12 5.57 -10.25 -6.01
C LYS A 12 4.52 -9.66 -5.07
N LEU A 13 4.22 -8.38 -5.23
CA LEU A 13 3.25 -7.66 -4.39
C LEU A 13 1.81 -7.90 -4.82
N ALA A 14 1.56 -8.15 -6.11
CA ALA A 14 0.22 -8.35 -6.65
C ALA A 14 -0.51 -9.56 -6.02
N ASP A 15 0.22 -10.58 -5.58
CA ASP A 15 -0.36 -11.74 -4.87
C ASP A 15 -0.73 -11.42 -3.40
N CYS A 16 -0.31 -10.27 -2.90
CA CYS A 16 -0.32 -9.93 -1.49
C CYS A 16 -1.07 -8.63 -1.15
N ALA A 17 -1.33 -7.78 -2.14
CA ALA A 17 -1.95 -6.47 -1.97
C ALA A 17 -2.60 -6.00 -3.28
N ASP A 18 -3.67 -5.22 -3.17
CA ASP A 18 -4.21 -4.49 -4.30
C ASP A 18 -3.33 -3.26 -4.58
N LEU A 19 -2.94 -3.10 -5.84
CA LEU A 19 -1.99 -2.08 -6.27
C LEU A 19 -2.70 -0.94 -6.99
N TYR A 20 -2.31 0.28 -6.66
CA TYR A 20 -2.82 1.52 -7.23
C TYR A 20 -1.66 2.39 -7.72
N ILE A 21 -1.90 3.16 -8.78
CA ILE A 21 -0.95 4.16 -9.28
C ILE A 21 -1.61 5.54 -9.20
N ALA A 22 -0.97 6.50 -8.53
CA ALA A 22 -1.37 7.90 -8.57
C ALA A 22 -0.21 8.77 -9.02
N SER A 23 -0.33 9.39 -10.19
CA SER A 23 0.75 10.20 -10.80
C SER A 23 0.20 11.46 -11.45
N GLY A 24 1.02 12.51 -11.49
CA GLY A 24 0.72 13.74 -12.22
C GLY A 24 0.72 13.57 -13.74
N ASP A 25 1.16 12.41 -14.25
CA ASP A 25 1.15 12.09 -15.67
C ASP A 25 -0.25 11.91 -16.25
N SER A 26 -0.36 12.07 -17.57
CA SER A 26 -1.59 11.80 -18.31
C SER A 26 -1.95 10.31 -18.32
N MET A 27 -3.24 10.01 -18.43
CA MET A 27 -3.75 8.64 -18.56
C MET A 27 -3.08 7.87 -19.69
N ARG A 28 -2.79 8.53 -20.83
CA ARG A 28 -2.10 7.91 -21.97
C ARG A 28 -0.76 7.28 -21.58
N ASN A 29 0.03 7.98 -20.76
CA ASN A 29 1.33 7.48 -20.32
C ASN A 29 1.17 6.40 -19.26
N LEU A 30 0.24 6.60 -18.31
CA LEU A 30 0.02 5.69 -17.20
C LEU A 30 -0.62 4.37 -17.62
N SER A 31 -1.50 4.35 -18.63
CA SER A 31 -2.12 3.12 -19.12
C SER A 31 -1.08 2.13 -19.65
N ILE A 32 -0.01 2.61 -20.28
CA ILE A 32 1.11 1.78 -20.76
C ILE A 32 1.87 1.19 -19.57
N LEU A 33 2.17 2.01 -18.56
CA LEU A 33 2.85 1.58 -17.34
C LEU A 33 2.00 0.55 -16.56
N ALA A 34 0.73 0.84 -16.34
CA ALA A 34 -0.20 -0.03 -15.66
C ALA A 34 -0.36 -1.36 -16.40
N GLY A 35 -0.43 -1.34 -17.73
CA GLY A 35 -0.46 -2.56 -18.55
C GLY A 35 0.78 -3.45 -18.35
N ARG A 36 1.98 -2.85 -18.30
CA ARG A 36 3.23 -3.59 -18.02
C ARG A 36 3.25 -4.18 -16.61
N LEU A 37 2.75 -3.42 -15.64
CA LEU A 37 2.68 -3.82 -14.23
C LEU A 37 1.47 -4.71 -13.91
N LYS A 38 0.59 -4.97 -14.88
CA LYS A 38 -0.68 -5.69 -14.72
C LYS A 38 -1.59 -5.07 -13.65
N ILE A 39 -1.53 -3.75 -13.50
CA ILE A 39 -2.40 -2.99 -12.60
C ILE A 39 -3.69 -2.65 -13.36
N PRO A 40 -4.87 -2.94 -12.77
CA PRO A 40 -6.16 -2.59 -13.37
C PRO A 40 -6.26 -1.10 -13.70
N GLN A 41 -6.90 -0.73 -14.82
CA GLN A 41 -6.97 0.67 -15.26
C GLN A 41 -7.82 1.54 -14.32
N ASP A 42 -8.79 0.95 -13.62
CA ASP A 42 -9.58 1.57 -12.56
C ASP A 42 -8.78 1.82 -11.28
N HIS A 43 -7.60 1.21 -11.14
CA HIS A 43 -6.64 1.49 -10.07
C HIS A 43 -5.62 2.58 -10.44
N VAL A 44 -5.77 3.21 -11.60
CA VAL A 44 -4.90 4.28 -12.08
C VAL A 44 -5.58 5.63 -11.90
N VAL A 45 -4.91 6.52 -11.17
CA VAL A 45 -5.33 7.91 -10.93
C VAL A 45 -4.37 8.86 -11.67
N PRO A 46 -4.73 9.30 -12.89
CA PRO A 46 -3.92 10.22 -13.68
C PRO A 46 -4.09 11.67 -13.21
N VAL A 47 -3.14 12.53 -13.58
CA VAL A 47 -3.16 13.98 -13.26
C VAL A 47 -3.38 14.23 -11.76
N ALA A 48 -2.80 13.37 -10.93
CA ALA A 48 -2.99 13.39 -9.49
C ALA A 48 -2.16 14.51 -8.85
N THR A 49 -2.86 15.56 -8.39
CA THR A 49 -2.28 16.61 -7.53
C THR A 49 -1.96 16.04 -6.13
N PRO A 50 -1.13 16.72 -5.32
CA PRO A 50 -0.85 16.28 -3.94
C PRO A 50 -2.12 16.01 -3.11
N HIS A 51 -3.17 16.81 -3.30
CA HIS A 51 -4.46 16.62 -2.63
C HIS A 51 -5.25 15.42 -3.16
N ILE A 52 -5.18 15.14 -4.47
CA ILE A 52 -5.80 13.94 -5.05
C ILE A 52 -5.11 12.69 -4.51
N LYS A 53 -3.77 12.68 -4.42
CA LYS A 53 -3.01 11.56 -3.85
C LYS A 53 -3.39 11.33 -2.38
N GLU A 54 -3.44 12.39 -1.58
CA GLU A 54 -3.91 12.34 -0.18
C GLU A 54 -5.33 11.78 -0.07
N ARG A 55 -6.24 12.26 -0.92
CA ARG A 55 -7.63 11.81 -0.92
C ARG A 55 -7.77 10.34 -1.27
N LEU A 56 -7.02 9.86 -2.27
CA LEU A 56 -6.98 8.44 -2.63
C LEU A 56 -6.63 7.58 -1.43
N ILE A 57 -5.58 7.93 -0.68
CA ILE A 57 -5.17 7.19 0.52
C ILE A 57 -6.28 7.17 1.57
N LEU A 58 -6.89 8.32 1.85
CA LEU A 58 -7.99 8.42 2.82
C LEU A 58 -9.23 7.62 2.40
N ASP A 59 -9.51 7.50 1.11
CA ASP A 59 -10.62 6.69 0.60
C ASP A 59 -10.29 5.19 0.62
N LEU A 60 -9.06 4.80 0.27
CA LEU A 60 -8.59 3.41 0.37
C LEU A 60 -8.63 2.91 1.82
N LYS A 61 -8.27 3.75 2.81
CA LYS A 61 -8.33 3.41 4.24
C LYS A 61 -9.73 3.11 4.77
N LYS A 62 -10.78 3.48 4.04
CA LYS A 62 -12.17 3.11 4.38
C LYS A 62 -12.52 1.69 3.93
N THR A 63 -11.75 1.14 3.00
CA THR A 63 -12.01 -0.15 2.35
C THR A 63 -10.99 -1.21 2.78
N TYR A 64 -9.74 -0.82 2.98
CA TYR A 64 -8.63 -1.71 3.31
C TYR A 64 -8.17 -1.54 4.76
N ASP A 65 -7.75 -2.64 5.38
CA ASP A 65 -7.24 -2.65 6.76
C ASP A 65 -5.88 -1.96 6.92
N THR A 66 -5.10 -1.88 5.84
CA THR A 66 -3.81 -1.17 5.80
C THR A 66 -3.58 -0.63 4.41
N VAL A 67 -3.24 0.65 4.36
CA VAL A 67 -2.80 1.32 3.15
C VAL A 67 -1.35 1.74 3.32
N VAL A 68 -0.50 1.24 2.42
CA VAL A 68 0.91 1.64 2.32
C VAL A 68 1.05 2.60 1.13
N MET A 69 1.54 3.81 1.38
CA MET A 69 1.84 4.78 0.33
C MET A 69 3.33 4.78 0.06
N VAL A 70 3.73 4.59 -1.19
CA VAL A 70 5.13 4.68 -1.63
C VAL A 70 5.28 5.88 -2.54
N GLY A 71 6.20 6.78 -2.19
CA GLY A 71 6.53 7.96 -2.99
C GLY A 71 8.01 8.28 -2.95
N ASP A 72 8.44 9.25 -3.75
CA ASP A 72 9.84 9.67 -3.85
C ASP A 72 10.01 11.19 -3.70
N GLU A 73 8.95 11.95 -3.95
CA GLU A 73 9.00 13.41 -4.08
C GLU A 73 8.09 14.16 -3.08
N ILE A 74 8.26 15.49 -3.02
CA ILE A 74 7.51 16.35 -2.10
C ILE A 74 6.01 16.38 -2.37
N ASN A 75 5.58 16.06 -3.59
CA ASN A 75 4.16 15.98 -3.94
C ASN A 75 3.45 14.83 -3.23
N ASP A 76 4.19 13.80 -2.83
CA ASP A 76 3.64 12.63 -2.13
C ASP A 76 3.54 12.85 -0.63
N LEU A 77 4.17 13.90 -0.09
CA LEU A 77 4.28 14.17 1.34
C LEU A 77 2.94 14.05 2.10
N ARG A 78 1.86 14.58 1.52
CA ARG A 78 0.52 14.54 2.12
C ARG A 78 -0.04 13.11 2.14
N ALA A 79 0.12 12.40 1.03
CA ALA A 79 -0.33 11.01 0.90
C ALA A 79 0.49 10.07 1.80
N ILE A 80 1.81 10.25 1.86
CA ILE A 80 2.73 9.51 2.74
C ILE A 80 2.28 9.66 4.20
N ARG A 81 2.01 10.90 4.66
CA ARG A 81 1.54 11.15 6.03
C ARG A 81 0.13 10.64 6.32
N ALA A 82 -0.73 10.52 5.31
CA ALA A 82 -2.11 10.06 5.48
C ALA A 82 -2.21 8.52 5.55
N ALA A 83 -1.21 7.82 5.02
CA ALA A 83 -1.16 6.37 4.97
C ALA A 83 -1.06 5.74 6.36
N ASP A 84 -1.31 4.43 6.47
CA ASP A 84 -0.99 3.70 7.69
C ASP A 84 0.51 3.43 7.80
N VAL A 85 1.16 3.28 6.65
CA VAL A 85 2.62 3.22 6.53
C VAL A 85 3.04 4.04 5.31
N GLY A 86 3.74 5.14 5.56
CA GLY A 86 4.36 5.99 4.55
C GLY A 86 5.78 5.53 4.24
N VAL A 87 6.03 5.16 2.99
CA VAL A 87 7.34 4.69 2.52
C VAL A 87 7.93 5.71 1.53
N LEU A 88 9.17 6.12 1.77
CA LEU A 88 9.91 7.00 0.87
C LEU A 88 11.06 6.23 0.20
N THR A 89 11.03 6.13 -1.14
CA THR A 89 12.07 5.47 -1.93
C THR A 89 13.16 6.45 -2.36
N MET A 90 14.42 6.13 -2.08
CA MET A 90 15.61 6.94 -2.40
C MET A 90 16.10 6.78 -3.85
N GLN A 91 15.49 5.90 -4.63
CA GLN A 91 15.97 5.47 -5.95
C GLN A 91 16.14 6.62 -6.97
N GLN A 92 15.37 7.70 -6.79
CA GLN A 92 15.30 8.81 -7.74
C GLN A 92 15.95 10.12 -7.24
N CYS A 93 16.56 10.18 -6.05
CA CYS A 93 16.96 11.47 -5.50
C CYS A 93 18.37 11.51 -4.86
N SER A 94 19.12 12.55 -5.25
CA SER A 94 20.43 12.93 -4.72
C SER A 94 20.38 13.97 -3.60
N ASP A 95 19.31 14.78 -3.50
CA ASP A 95 19.16 15.86 -2.50
C ASP A 95 17.75 15.87 -1.89
N LYS A 96 17.48 14.94 -0.98
CA LYS A 96 16.19 14.91 -0.28
C LYS A 96 16.13 15.91 0.84
N LEU A 97 15.08 16.73 0.82
CA LEU A 97 14.78 17.65 1.91
C LEU A 97 14.49 16.87 3.19
N GLN A 98 15.10 17.27 4.31
CA GLN A 98 14.90 16.65 5.63
C GLN A 98 13.41 16.47 5.97
N LYS A 99 12.57 17.46 5.66
CA LYS A 99 11.12 17.41 5.89
C LYS A 99 10.42 16.23 5.20
N LEU A 100 10.92 15.79 4.05
CA LEU A 100 10.35 14.66 3.31
C LEU A 100 10.74 13.35 4.00
N CYS A 101 12.01 13.21 4.39
CA CYS A 101 12.49 12.06 5.17
C CYS A 101 11.75 11.94 6.52
N ASP A 102 11.59 13.05 7.24
CA ASP A 102 10.91 13.10 8.55
C ASP A 102 9.43 12.71 8.50
N SER A 103 8.84 12.65 7.30
CA SER A 103 7.41 12.39 7.12
C SER A 103 7.09 10.97 6.71
N ALA A 104 8.11 10.17 6.41
CA ALA A 104 7.95 8.76 6.07
C ALA A 104 8.28 7.91 7.30
N ASP A 105 7.51 6.85 7.49
CA ASP A 105 7.77 5.85 8.53
C ASP A 105 8.98 4.99 8.15
N ILE A 106 9.16 4.73 6.85
CA ILE A 106 10.19 3.84 6.32
C ILE A 106 10.89 4.49 5.14
N LEU A 107 12.22 4.43 5.15
CA LEU A 107 13.07 4.84 4.03
C LEU A 107 13.64 3.59 3.36
N ILE A 108 13.42 3.45 2.05
CA ILE A 108 13.98 2.34 1.28
C ILE A 108 14.98 2.86 0.24
N PRO A 109 16.09 2.15 -0.05
CA PRO A 109 17.03 2.57 -1.07
C PRO A 109 16.39 2.58 -2.45
N ASP A 110 15.58 1.55 -2.74
CA ASP A 110 14.91 1.37 -4.00
C ASP A 110 13.67 0.47 -3.85
N ILE A 111 12.85 0.44 -4.91
CA ILE A 111 11.56 -0.26 -4.88
C ILE A 111 11.71 -1.76 -4.60
N SER A 112 12.85 -2.40 -4.91
CA SER A 112 13.05 -3.84 -4.69
C SER A 112 13.00 -4.25 -3.21
N SER A 113 13.19 -3.29 -2.30
CA SER A 113 13.09 -3.50 -0.85
C SER A 113 11.64 -3.53 -0.34
N LEU A 114 10.67 -3.14 -1.16
CA LEU A 114 9.26 -3.02 -0.77
C LEU A 114 8.61 -4.34 -0.31
N PRO A 115 8.87 -5.52 -0.91
CA PRO A 115 8.28 -6.78 -0.46
C PRO A 115 8.62 -7.14 0.99
N ASP A 116 9.83 -6.83 1.44
CA ASP A 116 10.26 -7.08 2.81
C ASP A 116 9.56 -6.13 3.78
N VAL A 117 9.48 -4.84 3.42
CA VAL A 117 8.69 -3.85 4.17
C VAL A 117 7.23 -4.30 4.35
N ILE A 118 6.59 -4.72 3.26
CA ILE A 118 5.19 -5.20 3.31
C ILE A 118 5.05 -6.44 4.20
N ARG A 119 6.03 -7.35 4.18
CA ARG A 119 6.05 -8.52 5.07
C ARG A 119 6.12 -8.10 6.54
N ASP A 120 7.00 -7.16 6.87
CA ASP A 120 7.18 -6.70 8.25
C ASP A 120 5.94 -5.94 8.77
N VAL A 121 5.31 -5.14 7.92
CA VAL A 121 4.03 -4.48 8.22
C VAL A 121 2.92 -5.51 8.51
N LYS A 122 2.86 -6.61 7.74
CA LYS A 122 1.89 -7.69 8.00
C LYS A 122 2.17 -8.43 9.31
N LEU A 123 3.45 -8.65 9.65
CA LEU A 123 3.86 -9.37 10.86
C LEU A 123 3.71 -8.54 12.15
N SER A 124 3.87 -7.22 12.05
CA SER A 124 3.78 -6.30 13.18
C SER A 124 2.34 -5.99 13.62
N LYS A 125 1.34 -6.30 12.78
CA LYS A 125 -0.05 -6.25 13.21
C LYS A 125 -0.29 -7.32 14.30
N PRO A 126 -0.83 -6.96 15.48
CA PRO A 126 -1.25 -7.97 16.43
C PRO A 126 -2.27 -8.86 15.74
N LEU A 127 -2.02 -10.18 15.73
CA LEU A 127 -3.03 -11.18 15.42
C LEU A 127 -4.23 -10.85 16.31
N SER A 128 -5.27 -10.25 15.74
CA SER A 128 -6.59 -10.18 16.37
C SER A 128 -7.09 -11.61 16.45
N ARG A 129 -6.59 -12.32 17.47
CA ARG A 129 -6.97 -13.67 17.83
C ARG A 129 -8.46 -13.60 18.14
N CYS A 130 -9.29 -14.08 17.23
CA CYS A 130 -10.64 -14.51 17.57
C CYS A 130 -10.51 -15.77 18.44
N LEU A 131 -10.10 -15.58 19.69
CA LEU A 131 -10.30 -16.54 20.78
C LEU A 131 -11.54 -16.07 21.53
N THR A 132 -12.71 -16.15 20.89
CA THR A 132 -13.92 -16.34 21.67
C THR A 132 -14.03 -17.84 21.92
N SER A 133 -13.63 -18.21 23.13
CA SER A 133 -13.94 -19.47 23.74
C SER A 133 -15.46 -19.70 23.70
N ARG A 134 -15.88 -20.82 23.13
CA ARG A 134 -17.01 -21.59 23.65
C ARG A 134 -16.67 -23.07 23.61
N ALA A 135 -15.92 -23.48 24.62
CA ALA A 135 -16.10 -24.82 25.18
C ALA A 135 -17.36 -24.81 26.07
N SER A 136 -18.09 -25.94 26.04
CA SER A 136 -19.26 -26.33 26.86
C SER A 136 -20.61 -25.69 26.46
N ALA A 137 -21.74 -26.40 26.31
CA ALA A 137 -22.13 -27.69 26.89
C ALA A 137 -23.28 -28.39 26.11
N THR A 138 -23.27 -29.73 26.18
CA THR A 138 -24.41 -30.68 26.27
C THR A 138 -25.34 -31.02 25.09
N SER A 139 -25.35 -32.33 24.80
CA SER A 139 -26.24 -33.15 23.95
C SER A 139 -27.76 -33.05 24.22
N PRO A 140 -28.61 -33.49 23.27
CA PRO A 140 -30.06 -33.52 23.43
C PRO A 140 -30.51 -34.72 24.27
N ARG A 141 -31.43 -34.50 25.22
CA ARG A 141 -32.24 -35.56 25.83
C ARG A 141 -33.72 -35.31 25.60
N GLN A 142 -34.36 -36.33 25.04
CA GLN A 142 -35.79 -36.49 24.83
C GLN A 142 -36.56 -36.65 26.16
N LYS A 143 -37.88 -36.42 26.03
CA LYS A 143 -39.06 -36.88 26.81
C LYS A 143 -39.64 -35.97 27.89
N ALA A 144 -40.89 -35.56 27.64
CA ALA A 144 -42.12 -35.68 28.46
C ALA A 144 -43.13 -34.68 27.89
N SER A 145 -44.42 -34.91 27.66
CA SER A 145 -45.34 -36.05 27.75
C SER A 145 -46.47 -35.78 26.75
#